data_AF-A0A2M8EZX7-F1
#
_entry.id   AF-A0A2M8EZX7-F1
#
_cell.length_a   1.000
_cell.length_b   1.000
_cell.length_c   1.000
_cell.angle_alpha   90.00
_cell.angle_beta   90.00
_cell.angle_gamma   90.00
#
_symmetry.space_group_name_H-M   'P 1'
#
loop_
_entity.id
_entity.type
_entity.pdbx_description
1 polymer ?
#
loop_
_entity_poly.entity_id
_entity_poly.type
_entity_poly.pdbx_seq_one_letter_code
_entity_poly.pdbx_strand_id
1 'polypeptide(L)'
;MKKISRFVLISLFLVIFPTMTYFVMESSGAPVNTPQEKVVYNLPYPGILSDHPLYFLKIVRDRISEFLTRDNVKKTQLYLLYSDKRVAMAMSLAKKGKSQPAIDAFSKGEKYFLKIPELLKEIKKQGGQSPSGFVETLKLSNAKHSELIGELMKTLPEGNQEYLTSLLNLNLEIKKLLETLP
;
A
#
# COMPACT_ATOMS: atom_id res chain seq x y z
N MET A 1 24.49 26.93 63.34
CA MET A 1 24.29 27.25 61.91
C MET A 1 24.39 26.03 60.96
N LYS A 2 25.33 25.09 61.16
CA LYS A 2 25.49 23.89 60.29
C LYS A 2 24.24 22.98 60.17
N LYS A 3 23.43 22.84 61.22
CA LYS A 3 22.23 21.98 61.20
C LYS A 3 21.07 22.57 60.39
N ILE A 4 20.85 23.89 60.48
CA ILE A 4 19.82 24.61 59.70
C ILE A 4 20.17 24.63 58.20
N SER A 5 21.45 24.83 57.86
CA SER A 5 21.91 24.74 56.46
C SER A 5 21.68 23.34 55.86
N ARG A 6 21.83 22.26 56.64
CA ARG A 6 21.51 20.88 56.19
C ARG A 6 20.02 20.67 55.98
N PHE A 7 19.16 21.23 56.83
CA PHE A 7 17.71 21.15 56.64
C PHE A 7 17.23 21.91 55.40
N VAL A 8 17.81 23.08 55.12
CA VAL A 8 17.49 23.86 53.90
C VAL A 8 17.94 23.11 52.63
N LEU A 9 19.12 22.48 52.65
CA LEU A 9 19.61 21.67 51.52
C LEU A 9 18.74 20.43 51.25
N ILE A 10 18.29 19.74 52.29
CA ILE A 10 17.41 18.57 52.17
C ILE A 10 16.03 18.97 51.66
N SER A 11 15.48 20.09 52.16
CA SER A 11 14.20 20.64 51.68
C SER A 11 14.27 21.05 50.21
N LEU A 12 15.40 21.60 49.75
CA LEU A 12 15.58 22.00 48.36
C LEU A 12 15.67 20.77 47.43
N PHE A 13 16.34 19.70 47.87
CA PHE A 13 16.45 18.45 47.13
C PHE A 13 15.08 17.74 46.96
N LEU A 14 14.24 17.77 47.99
CA LEU A 14 12.92 17.12 48.00
C LEU A 14 11.90 17.78 47.05
N VAL A 15 12.09 19.07 46.73
CA VAL A 15 11.22 19.81 45.80
C VAL A 15 11.72 19.70 44.36
N ILE A 16 13.03 19.66 44.13
CA ILE A 16 13.61 19.64 42.77
C ILE A 16 13.54 18.23 42.16
N PHE A 17 13.77 17.18 42.96
CA PHE A 17 13.78 15.79 42.46
C PHE A 17 12.47 15.33 41.80
N PRO A 18 11.27 15.60 42.35
CA PRO A 18 10.01 15.21 41.69
C PRO A 18 9.72 16.05 40.44
N THR A 19 10.20 17.28 40.31
CA THR A 19 9.96 18.09 39.08
C THR A 19 10.69 17.53 37.85
N MET A 20 11.82 16.85 38.04
CA MET A 20 12.58 16.22 36.95
C MET A 20 11.89 14.97 36.40
N THR A 21 11.12 14.23 37.21
CA THR A 21 10.43 13.01 36.75
C THR A 21 9.22 13.33 35.87
N TYR A 22 8.53 14.46 36.11
CA TYR A 22 7.43 14.91 35.24
C TYR A 22 7.92 15.37 33.86
N PHE A 23 9.07 16.05 33.78
CA PHE A 23 9.63 16.51 32.49
C PHE A 23 10.11 15.35 31.59
N VAL A 24 10.64 14.27 32.18
CA VAL A 24 11.10 13.09 31.41
C VAL A 24 9.91 12.31 30.81
N MET A 25 8.76 12.27 31.50
CA MET A 25 7.57 11.56 31.03
C MET A 25 6.82 12.31 29.90
N GLU A 26 6.90 13.64 29.86
CA GLU A 26 6.29 14.43 28.77
C GLU A 26 7.09 14.34 27.45
N SER A 27 8.40 14.03 27.52
CA SER A 27 9.27 13.89 26.33
C SER A 27 9.21 12.52 25.65
N SER A 28 8.55 11.52 26.26
CA SER A 28 8.59 10.11 25.81
C SER A 28 7.27 9.61 25.19
N GLY A 29 6.27 10.48 25.04
CA GLY A 29 4.91 10.11 24.59
C GLY A 29 4.52 10.56 23.18
N ALA A 30 5.37 11.25 22.43
CA ALA A 30 5.08 11.56 21.04
C ALA A 30 5.38 10.32 20.18
N PRO A 31 4.38 9.69 19.51
CA PRO A 31 4.70 8.73 18.48
C PRO A 31 5.55 9.46 17.44
N VAL A 32 6.80 9.01 17.26
CA VAL A 32 7.62 9.41 16.13
C VAL A 32 6.85 8.96 14.90
N ASN A 33 6.07 9.87 14.33
CA ASN A 33 5.53 9.75 12.98
C ASN A 33 6.73 9.86 12.05
N THR A 34 7.51 8.79 11.94
CA THR A 34 8.44 8.61 10.83
C THR A 34 7.60 8.82 9.58
N PRO A 35 7.87 9.84 8.76
CA PRO A 35 7.16 10.00 7.51
C PRO A 35 7.28 8.67 6.78
N GLN A 36 6.16 7.96 6.57
CA GLN A 36 6.18 6.75 5.77
C GLN A 36 6.85 7.14 4.45
N GLU A 37 7.97 6.49 4.16
CA GLU A 37 8.76 6.78 2.98
C GLU A 37 7.83 6.66 1.76
N LYS A 38 7.49 7.80 1.17
CA LYS A 38 6.47 7.88 0.13
C LYS A 38 7.03 7.19 -1.11
N VAL A 39 6.37 6.13 -1.55
CA VAL A 39 6.80 5.40 -2.75
C VAL A 39 6.55 6.29 -3.96
N VAL A 40 7.64 6.64 -4.66
CA VAL A 40 7.60 7.46 -5.86
C VAL A 40 7.23 6.57 -7.05
N TYR A 41 5.92 6.38 -7.24
CA TYR A 41 5.35 5.66 -8.38
C TYR A 41 4.01 6.29 -8.76
N ASN A 42 3.87 6.68 -10.03
CA ASN A 42 2.67 7.34 -10.53
C ASN A 42 1.72 6.31 -11.13
N LEU A 43 0.55 6.17 -10.49
CA LEU A 43 -0.50 5.29 -11.01
C LEU A 43 -1.18 5.90 -12.25
N PRO A 44 -1.54 5.08 -13.24
CA PRO A 44 -2.30 5.50 -14.39
C PRO A 44 -3.71 5.91 -14.00
N TYR A 45 -4.28 6.85 -14.76
CA TYR A 45 -5.63 7.34 -14.52
C TYR A 45 -6.69 6.22 -14.71
N PRO A 46 -7.66 6.07 -13.77
CA PRO A 46 -8.61 4.96 -13.79
C PRO A 46 -9.67 5.06 -14.91
N GLY A 47 -9.94 6.28 -15.39
CA GLY A 47 -10.98 6.55 -16.38
C GLY A 47 -12.39 6.42 -15.79
N ILE A 48 -13.24 5.61 -16.42
CA ILE A 48 -14.62 5.34 -15.97
C ILE A 48 -14.58 4.46 -14.71
N LEU A 49 -15.19 4.95 -13.64
CA LEU A 49 -15.33 4.24 -12.35
C LEU A 49 -16.46 3.21 -12.40
N SER A 50 -16.48 2.30 -11.42
CA SER A 50 -17.47 1.21 -11.34
C SER A 50 -18.90 1.65 -11.00
N ASP A 51 -19.11 2.94 -10.71
CA ASP A 51 -20.43 3.51 -10.39
C ASP A 51 -21.16 4.08 -11.61
N HIS A 52 -20.51 4.13 -12.77
CA HIS A 52 -21.09 4.70 -13.98
C HIS A 52 -21.72 3.61 -14.88
N PRO A 53 -22.88 3.85 -15.52
CA PRO A 53 -23.54 2.84 -16.37
C PRO A 53 -22.67 2.35 -17.53
N LEU A 54 -21.84 3.24 -18.12
CA LEU A 54 -20.90 2.89 -19.18
C LEU A 54 -19.69 2.05 -18.72
N TYR A 55 -19.58 1.73 -17.42
CA TYR A 55 -18.50 0.88 -16.91
C TYR A 55 -18.50 -0.52 -17.54
N PHE A 56 -19.67 -1.03 -17.93
CA PHE A 56 -19.79 -2.30 -18.64
C PHE A 56 -18.96 -2.32 -19.94
N LEU A 57 -18.99 -1.23 -20.73
CA LEU A 57 -18.21 -1.14 -21.97
C LEU A 57 -16.70 -1.23 -21.71
N LYS A 58 -16.24 -0.63 -20.62
CA LYS A 58 -14.84 -0.74 -20.18
C LYS A 58 -14.47 -2.19 -19.86
N ILE A 59 -15.32 -2.92 -19.13
CA ILE A 59 -15.09 -4.33 -18.80
C ILE A 59 -15.02 -5.18 -20.09
N VAL A 60 -15.94 -4.95 -21.03
CA VAL A 60 -15.97 -5.67 -22.32
C VAL A 60 -14.68 -5.43 -23.10
N ARG A 61 -14.28 -4.17 -23.26
CA ARG A 61 -13.01 -3.81 -23.91
C ARG A 61 -11.82 -4.47 -23.22
N ASP A 62 -11.78 -4.43 -21.90
CA ASP A 62 -10.65 -4.97 -21.14
C ASP A 62 -10.52 -6.49 -21.34
N ARG A 63 -11.66 -7.21 -21.35
CA ARG A 63 -11.73 -8.65 -21.62
C ARG A 63 -11.35 -9.00 -23.05
N ILE A 64 -11.82 -8.23 -24.03
CA ILE A 64 -11.44 -8.41 -25.45
C ILE A 64 -9.93 -8.24 -25.60
N SER A 65 -9.37 -7.20 -25.00
CA SER A 65 -7.92 -6.93 -25.07
C SER A 65 -7.10 -8.01 -24.38
N GLU A 66 -7.54 -8.51 -23.21
CA GLU A 66 -6.91 -9.64 -22.50
C GLU A 66 -6.94 -10.92 -23.34
N PHE A 67 -8.04 -11.17 -24.06
CA PHE A 67 -8.21 -12.35 -24.91
C PHE A 67 -7.38 -12.26 -26.21
N LEU A 68 -7.32 -11.08 -26.83
CA LEU A 68 -6.57 -10.85 -28.08
C LEU A 68 -5.05 -10.82 -27.85
N THR A 69 -4.60 -10.48 -26.63
CA THR A 69 -3.16 -10.42 -26.31
C THR A 69 -2.60 -11.82 -26.11
N ARG A 70 -2.09 -12.41 -27.19
CA ARG A 70 -1.45 -13.74 -27.20
C ARG A 70 -0.01 -13.75 -26.72
N ASP A 71 0.69 -12.63 -26.87
CA ASP A 71 2.07 -12.46 -26.45
C ASP A 71 2.14 -12.34 -24.92
N ASN A 72 2.83 -13.29 -24.28
CA ASN A 72 2.95 -13.35 -22.82
C ASN A 72 3.65 -12.11 -22.25
N VAL A 73 4.65 -11.54 -22.93
CA VAL A 73 5.36 -10.34 -22.48
C VAL A 73 4.42 -9.12 -22.52
N LYS A 74 3.64 -8.97 -23.59
CA LYS A 74 2.63 -7.89 -23.65
C LYS A 74 1.52 -8.10 -22.63
N LYS A 75 1.20 -9.36 -22.34
CA LYS A 75 0.14 -9.72 -21.38
C LYS A 75 0.54 -9.38 -19.95
N THR A 76 1.80 -9.55 -19.54
CA THR A 76 2.27 -9.09 -18.21
C THR A 76 2.17 -7.58 -18.06
N GLN A 77 2.56 -6.81 -19.09
CA GLN A 77 2.40 -5.36 -19.11
C GLN A 77 0.93 -4.94 -19.05
N LEU A 78 0.06 -5.64 -19.77
CA LEU A 78 -1.38 -5.40 -19.73
C LEU A 78 -1.98 -5.66 -18.35
N TYR A 79 -1.56 -6.74 -17.68
CA TYR A 79 -1.99 -7.04 -16.32
C TYR A 79 -1.52 -6.00 -15.31
N LEU A 80 -0.29 -5.50 -15.43
CA LEU A 80 0.19 -4.39 -14.59
C LEU A 80 -0.68 -3.14 -14.80
N LEU A 81 -0.92 -2.75 -16.05
CA LEU A 81 -1.76 -1.61 -16.39
C LEU A 81 -3.18 -1.74 -15.82
N TYR A 82 -3.75 -2.95 -15.88
CA TYR A 82 -5.07 -3.27 -15.37
C TYR A 82 -5.15 -3.28 -13.85
N SER A 83 -4.09 -3.75 -13.20
CA SER A 83 -3.97 -3.71 -11.75
C SER A 83 -3.93 -2.25 -11.27
N ASP A 84 -3.00 -1.48 -11.81
CA ASP A 84 -2.75 -0.10 -11.40
C ASP A 84 -3.95 0.82 -11.64
N LYS A 85 -4.64 0.68 -12.78
CA LYS A 85 -5.88 1.42 -13.05
C LYS A 85 -6.99 1.10 -12.05
N ARG A 86 -7.06 -0.15 -11.57
CA ARG A 86 -8.09 -0.57 -10.60
C ARG A 86 -7.75 -0.10 -9.19
N VAL A 87 -6.48 -0.06 -8.83
CA VAL A 87 -6.01 0.54 -7.57
C VAL A 87 -6.32 2.05 -7.55
N ALA A 88 -6.02 2.77 -8.64
CA ALA A 88 -6.37 4.19 -8.75
C ALA A 88 -7.89 4.44 -8.69
N MET A 89 -8.68 3.52 -9.25
CA MET A 89 -10.15 3.53 -9.16
C MET A 89 -10.63 3.34 -7.72
N ALA A 90 -10.04 2.40 -6.99
CA ALA A 90 -10.35 2.15 -5.60
C ALA A 90 -10.15 3.41 -4.75
N MET A 91 -9.02 4.10 -4.91
CA MET A 91 -8.76 5.37 -4.22
C MET A 91 -9.79 6.45 -4.57
N SER A 92 -10.20 6.52 -5.84
CA SER A 92 -11.22 7.47 -6.28
C SER A 92 -12.60 7.15 -5.70
N LEU A 93 -12.95 5.88 -5.55
CA LEU A 93 -14.21 5.43 -4.95
C LEU A 93 -14.22 5.62 -3.43
N ALA A 94 -13.09 5.35 -2.76
CA ALA A 94 -12.92 5.57 -1.32
C ALA A 94 -13.10 7.05 -0.97
N LYS A 95 -12.52 7.96 -1.76
CA LYS A 95 -12.71 9.43 -1.62
C LYS A 95 -14.18 9.86 -1.77
N LYS A 96 -15.01 9.06 -2.44
CA LYS A 96 -16.45 9.29 -2.60
C LYS A 96 -17.28 8.58 -1.51
N GLY A 97 -16.64 8.01 -0.48
CA GLY A 97 -17.31 7.25 0.59
C GLY A 97 -17.83 5.87 0.17
N LYS A 98 -17.46 5.38 -1.01
CA LYS A 98 -17.92 4.08 -1.54
C LYS A 98 -16.97 2.96 -1.11
N SER A 99 -17.04 2.56 0.17
CA SER A 99 -16.12 1.59 0.78
C SER A 99 -16.10 0.24 0.07
N GLN A 100 -17.26 -0.42 -0.07
CA GLN A 100 -17.31 -1.76 -0.70
C GLN A 100 -16.85 -1.74 -2.17
N PRO A 101 -17.35 -0.82 -3.04
CA PRO A 101 -16.83 -0.72 -4.40
C PRO A 101 -15.33 -0.43 -4.48
N ALA A 102 -14.78 0.34 -3.53
CA ALA A 102 -13.35 0.61 -3.47
C ALA A 102 -12.55 -0.67 -3.18
N ILE A 103 -12.95 -1.43 -2.15
CA ILE A 103 -12.30 -2.69 -1.77
C ILE A 103 -12.39 -3.71 -2.92
N ASP A 104 -13.55 -3.83 -3.56
CA ASP A 104 -13.76 -4.73 -4.69
C ASP A 104 -12.89 -4.36 -5.89
N ALA A 105 -12.77 -3.07 -6.19
CA ALA A 105 -11.91 -2.57 -7.26
C ALA A 105 -10.44 -2.88 -6.97
N PHE A 106 -9.98 -2.61 -5.74
CA PHE A 106 -8.61 -2.89 -5.34
C PHE A 106 -8.29 -4.39 -5.39
N SER A 107 -9.16 -5.22 -4.81
CA SER A 107 -9.02 -6.68 -4.82
C SER A 107 -8.92 -7.24 -6.24
N LYS A 108 -9.75 -6.73 -7.18
CA LYS A 108 -9.64 -7.10 -8.59
C LYS A 108 -8.31 -6.66 -9.20
N GLY A 109 -7.79 -5.49 -8.80
CA GLY A 109 -6.47 -5.02 -9.19
C GLY A 109 -5.35 -5.97 -8.76
N GLU A 110 -5.32 -6.34 -7.49
CA GLU A 110 -4.33 -7.29 -6.93
C GLU A 110 -4.43 -8.67 -7.59
N LYS A 111 -5.64 -9.15 -7.91
CA LYS A 111 -5.83 -10.40 -8.67
C LYS A 111 -5.23 -10.37 -10.08
N TYR A 112 -5.24 -9.21 -10.75
CA TYR A 112 -4.52 -9.07 -12.02
C TYR A 112 -3.00 -9.06 -11.80
N PHE A 113 -2.54 -8.39 -10.74
CA PHE A 113 -1.13 -8.34 -10.39
C PHE A 113 -0.57 -9.74 -10.09
N LEU A 114 -1.31 -10.56 -9.33
CA LEU A 114 -0.91 -11.91 -8.94
C LEU A 114 -0.61 -12.83 -10.14
N LYS A 115 -1.20 -12.58 -11.30
CA LYS A 115 -0.94 -13.37 -12.53
C LYS A 115 0.44 -13.09 -13.12
N ILE A 116 1.06 -11.96 -12.79
CA ILE A 116 2.30 -11.49 -13.44
C ILE A 116 3.50 -12.37 -13.09
N PRO A 117 3.80 -12.70 -11.81
CA PRO A 117 5.01 -13.45 -11.47
C PRO A 117 5.05 -14.85 -12.11
N GLU A 118 3.92 -15.55 -12.16
CA GLU A 118 3.84 -16.87 -12.80
C GLU A 118 4.11 -16.76 -14.31
N LEU A 119 3.46 -15.80 -14.98
CA LEU A 119 3.64 -15.59 -16.40
C LEU A 119 5.09 -15.19 -16.76
N LEU A 120 5.76 -14.39 -15.91
CA LEU A 120 7.19 -14.08 -16.08
C LEU A 120 8.09 -15.30 -15.93
N LYS A 121 7.78 -16.20 -15.00
CA LYS A 121 8.50 -17.48 -14.87
C LYS A 121 8.32 -18.35 -16.12
N GLU A 122 7.13 -18.39 -16.69
CA GLU A 122 6.85 -19.11 -17.95
C GLU A 122 7.63 -18.53 -19.14
N ILE A 123 7.61 -17.20 -19.30
CA ILE A 123 8.36 -16.49 -20.35
C ILE A 123 9.84 -16.88 -20.28
N LYS A 124 10.43 -16.88 -19.08
CA LYS A 124 11.82 -17.27 -18.89
C LYS A 124 12.08 -18.73 -19.22
N LYS A 125 11.18 -19.65 -18.81
CA LYS A 125 11.28 -21.08 -19.15
C LYS A 125 11.24 -21.31 -20.66
N GLN A 126 10.54 -20.46 -21.40
CA GLN A 126 10.45 -20.49 -22.87
C GLN A 126 11.63 -19.79 -23.57
N GLY A 127 12.63 -19.31 -22.82
CA GLY A 127 13.78 -18.57 -23.36
C GLY A 127 13.49 -17.12 -23.73
N GLY A 128 12.28 -16.63 -23.43
CA GLY A 128 11.91 -15.23 -23.59
C GLY A 128 12.54 -14.33 -22.51
N GLN A 129 12.65 -13.04 -22.82
CA GLN A 129 13.14 -12.04 -21.89
C GLN A 129 12.05 -11.03 -21.55
N SER A 130 12.06 -10.58 -20.30
CA SER A 130 11.21 -9.48 -19.85
C SER A 130 11.81 -8.15 -20.30
N PRO A 131 11.01 -7.09 -20.45
CA PRO A 131 11.54 -5.77 -20.72
C PRO A 131 12.53 -5.37 -19.63
N SER A 132 13.59 -4.66 -20.01
CA SER A 132 14.58 -4.15 -19.05
C SER A 132 13.89 -3.25 -18.01
N GLY A 133 14.26 -3.41 -16.73
CA GLY A 133 13.68 -2.61 -15.64
C GLY A 133 12.25 -3.01 -15.23
N PHE A 134 11.66 -4.04 -15.86
CA PHE A 134 10.26 -4.38 -15.62
C PHE A 134 10.02 -4.95 -14.21
N VAL A 135 10.94 -5.78 -13.69
CA VAL A 135 10.83 -6.35 -12.35
C VAL A 135 10.93 -5.25 -11.27
N GLU A 136 11.82 -4.28 -11.47
CA GLU A 136 11.94 -3.10 -10.61
C GLU A 136 10.65 -2.28 -10.63
N THR A 137 10.07 -2.08 -11.81
CA THR A 137 8.77 -1.40 -11.97
C THR A 137 7.66 -2.13 -11.19
N LEU A 138 7.62 -3.46 -11.25
CA LEU A 138 6.66 -4.26 -10.48
C LEU A 138 6.87 -4.10 -8.98
N LYS A 139 8.12 -4.10 -8.50
CA LYS A 139 8.45 -3.90 -7.08
C LYS A 139 7.99 -2.51 -6.61
N LEU A 140 8.24 -1.46 -7.39
CA LEU A 140 7.78 -0.10 -7.09
C LEU A 140 6.25 -0.02 -7.07
N SER A 141 5.58 -0.64 -8.04
CA SER A 141 4.13 -0.66 -8.12
C SER A 141 3.50 -1.40 -6.94
N ASN A 142 4.04 -2.58 -6.58
CA ASN A 142 3.57 -3.36 -5.43
C ASN A 142 3.75 -2.60 -4.11
N ALA A 143 4.91 -1.95 -3.93
CA ALA A 143 5.17 -1.08 -2.77
C ALA A 143 4.17 0.09 -2.73
N LYS A 144 3.83 0.67 -3.90
CA LYS A 144 2.82 1.72 -3.97
C LYS A 144 1.43 1.23 -3.60
N HIS A 145 1.06 0.02 -4.03
CA HIS A 145 -0.21 -0.59 -3.65
C HIS A 145 -0.28 -0.81 -2.13
N SER A 146 0.81 -1.27 -1.50
CA SER A 146 0.90 -1.40 -0.04
C SER A 146 0.68 -0.06 0.69
N GLU A 147 1.32 1.02 0.22
CA GLU A 147 1.11 2.39 0.75
C GLU A 147 -0.38 2.79 0.68
N LEU A 148 -1.02 2.53 -0.46
CA LEU A 148 -2.43 2.87 -0.68
C LEU A 148 -3.41 2.01 0.12
N ILE A 149 -3.08 0.74 0.38
CA ILE A 149 -3.86 -0.09 1.32
C ILE A 149 -3.81 0.55 2.71
N GLY A 150 -2.63 1.02 3.14
CA GLY A 150 -2.48 1.78 4.38
C GLY A 150 -3.31 3.07 4.41
N GLU A 151 -3.40 3.79 3.29
CA GLU A 151 -4.28 4.97 3.15
C GLU A 151 -5.76 4.58 3.25
N LEU A 152 -6.18 3.46 2.64
CA LEU A 152 -7.54 2.95 2.74
C LEU A 152 -7.90 2.53 4.17
N MET A 153 -6.99 1.89 4.90
CA MET A 153 -7.20 1.50 6.30
C MET A 153 -7.44 2.72 7.21
N LYS A 154 -6.88 3.87 6.86
CA LYS A 154 -7.08 5.15 7.58
C LYS A 154 -8.37 5.87 7.15
N THR A 155 -8.80 5.69 5.91
CA THR A 155 -9.90 6.46 5.30
C THR A 155 -11.25 5.75 5.41
N LEU A 156 -11.26 4.41 5.34
CA LEU A 156 -12.49 3.62 5.34
C LEU A 156 -12.94 3.28 6.78
N PRO A 157 -14.25 3.05 7.00
CA PRO A 157 -14.77 2.64 8.31
C PRO A 157 -14.16 1.33 8.82
N GLU A 158 -14.05 1.19 10.15
CA GLU A 158 -13.44 0.03 10.84
C GLU A 158 -14.07 -1.32 10.48
N GLY A 159 -15.34 -1.36 10.06
CA GLY A 159 -16.01 -2.57 9.59
C GLY A 159 -15.36 -3.23 8.36
N ASN A 160 -14.38 -2.58 7.71
CA ASN A 160 -13.68 -3.08 6.53
C ASN A 160 -12.27 -3.62 6.81
N GLN A 161 -11.80 -3.57 8.06
CA GLN A 161 -10.40 -3.87 8.40
C GLN A 161 -9.98 -5.31 8.03
N GLU A 162 -10.89 -6.28 8.18
CA GLU A 162 -10.61 -7.67 7.80
C GLU A 162 -10.32 -7.80 6.29
N TYR A 163 -11.15 -7.18 5.45
CA TYR A 163 -10.95 -7.18 4.00
C TYR A 163 -9.65 -6.47 3.60
N LEU A 164 -9.33 -5.35 4.24
CA LEU A 164 -8.09 -4.61 3.98
C LEU A 164 -6.85 -5.36 4.45
N THR A 165 -6.95 -6.11 5.55
CA THR A 165 -5.88 -7.00 6.04
C THR A 165 -5.65 -8.15 5.06
N SER A 166 -6.71 -8.77 4.57
CA SER A 166 -6.63 -9.80 3.52
C SER A 166 -5.98 -9.27 2.24
N LEU A 167 -6.34 -8.04 1.85
CA LEU A 167 -5.77 -7.36 0.69
C LEU A 167 -4.27 -7.07 0.88
N LEU A 168 -3.87 -6.61 2.07
CA LEU A 168 -2.46 -6.40 2.41
C LEU A 168 -1.67 -7.72 2.37
N ASN A 169 -2.24 -8.81 2.89
CA ASN A 169 -1.61 -10.13 2.86
C ASN A 169 -1.38 -10.61 1.42
N LEU A 170 -2.36 -10.41 0.53
CA LEU A 170 -2.21 -10.73 -0.90
C LEU A 170 -1.10 -9.88 -1.54
N ASN A 171 -1.03 -8.59 -1.24
CA ASN A 171 0.03 -7.72 -1.72
C ASN A 171 1.42 -8.17 -1.24
N LEU A 172 1.53 -8.60 0.02
CA LEU A 172 2.77 -9.14 0.60
C LEU A 172 3.16 -10.50 0.00
N GLU A 173 2.20 -11.34 -0.35
CA GLU A 173 2.44 -12.58 -1.08
C GLU A 173 3.03 -12.29 -2.47
N ILE A 174 2.43 -11.34 -3.20
CA ILE A 174 2.93 -10.88 -4.49
C ILE A 174 4.35 -10.35 -4.35
N LYS A 175 4.63 -9.54 -3.31
CA LYS A 175 5.98 -9.03 -3.03
C LYS A 175 7.00 -10.17 -2.95
N LYS A 176 6.70 -11.22 -2.17
CA LYS A 176 7.57 -12.41 -2.05
C LYS A 176 7.76 -13.09 -3.41
N LEU A 177 6.70 -13.22 -4.21
CA LEU A 177 6.80 -13.79 -5.55
C LEU A 177 7.72 -12.97 -6.46
N LEU A 178 7.65 -11.63 -6.39
CA LEU A 178 8.53 -10.73 -7.15
C LEU A 178 10.00 -10.82 -6.71
N GLU A 179 10.27 -11.09 -5.44
CA GLU A 179 11.63 -11.31 -4.93
C GLU A 179 12.26 -12.60 -5.46
N THR A 180 11.44 -13.60 -5.82
CA THR A 180 11.92 -14.83 -6.48
C THR A 180 12.18 -14.65 -7.97
N LEU A 181 11.83 -13.50 -8.55
CA LEU A 181 12.09 -13.23 -9.95
C LEU A 181 13.57 -12.81 -10.13
N PRO A 182 14.20 -13.30 -11.20
CA PRO A 182 15.59 -13.01 -11.53
C PRO A 182 15.82 -11.57 -11.98
#